data_AF-A0A937Y1Q3-F1
#
_entry.id   AF-A0A937Y1Q3-F1
#
_cell.length_a   1.000
_cell.length_b   1.000
_cell.length_c   1.000
_cell.angle_alpha   90.00
_cell.angle_beta   90.00
_cell.angle_gamma   90.00
#
_symmetry.space_group_name_H-M   'P 1'
#
loop_
_entity.id
_entity.type
_entity.pdbx_description
1 polymer ?
#
loop_
_entity_poly.entity_id
_entity_poly.type
_entity_poly.pdbx_seq_one_letter_code
_entity_poly.pdbx_strand_id
1 'polypeptide(L)' 'MIAGLRQLQARFHFGLVVTDVDSDPALGERYGEHVPVLVHGERELCRFVLDPGAVTAHLEKFL' A
#
# COMPACT_ATOMS: atom_id res chain seq x y z
N MET A 1 3.51 -2.52 8.36
CA MET A 1 3.05 -2.70 6.97
C MET A 1 4.12 -3.31 6.06
N ILE A 2 5.28 -2.68 5.85
CA ILE A 2 6.33 -3.14 4.90
C ILE A 2 6.73 -4.60 5.06
N ALA A 3 7.01 -5.08 6.28
CA ALA A 3 7.44 -6.46 6.51
C ALA A 3 6.39 -7.49 6.02
N GLY A 4 5.09 -7.22 6.23
CA GLY A 4 4.03 -8.09 5.75
C GLY A 4 3.89 -8.07 4.22
N LEU A 5 4.09 -6.91 3.58
CA LEU A 5 4.13 -6.84 2.12
C LEU A 5 5.29 -7.65 1.53
N ARG A 6 6.46 -7.63 2.17
CA ARG A 6 7.60 -8.47 1.77
C ARG A 6 7.30 -9.96 1.86
N GLN A 7 6.49 -10.39 2.84
CA GLN A 7 6.04 -11.78 2.90
C GLN A 7 5.12 -12.12 1.71
N LEU A 8 4.23 -11.22 1.33
CA LEU A 8 3.37 -11.40 0.15
C LEU A 8 4.17 -11.42 -1.16
N GLN A 9 5.29 -10.69 -1.24
CA GLN A 9 6.18 -10.71 -2.41
C GLN A 9 6.82 -12.09 -2.66
N ALA A 10 6.84 -13.00 -1.68
CA ALA A 10 7.28 -14.38 -1.90
C ALA A 10 6.29 -15.20 -2.74
N ARG A 11 5.02 -14.79 -2.78
CA ARG A 11 3.94 -15.47 -3.54
C ARG A 11 3.50 -14.70 -4.78
N PHE A 12 3.52 -13.36 -4.71
CA PHE A 12 3.06 -12.48 -5.78
C PHE A 12 4.20 -11.58 -6.27
N HIS A 13 4.32 -11.42 -7.58
CA HIS A 13 5.34 -10.54 -8.16
C HIS A 13 4.80 -9.13 -8.29
N PHE A 14 5.22 -8.22 -7.40
CA PHE A 14 4.87 -6.81 -7.46
C PHE A 14 5.99 -5.91 -6.93
N GLY A 15 6.06 -4.69 -7.46
CA GLY A 15 6.96 -3.64 -6.97
C GLY A 15 6.34 -2.89 -5.79
N LEU A 16 7.19 -2.42 -4.86
CA LEU A 16 6.79 -1.58 -3.74
C LEU A 16 7.55 -0.26 -3.81
N VAL A 17 6.82 0.85 -3.91
CA VAL A 17 7.37 2.21 -3.80
C VAL A 17 6.91 2.78 -2.46
N VAL A 18 7.86 3.31 -1.69
CA VAL A 18 7.59 3.99 -0.42
C VAL A 18 7.87 5.47 -0.64
N THR A 19 6.85 6.29 -0.45
CA THR A 19 6.91 7.74 -0.63
C THR A 19 6.65 8.41 0.71
N ASP A 20 7.45 9.42 1.03
CA ASP A 20 7.17 10.32 2.14
C ASP A 20 6.02 11.27 1.75
N VAL A 21 4.96 11.25 2.55
CA VAL A 21 3.72 12.00 2.27
C VAL A 21 3.97 13.51 2.32
N ASP A 22 4.90 13.96 3.17
CA ASP A 22 5.20 15.39 3.36
C ASP A 22 6.04 15.96 2.20
N SER A 23 6.65 15.08 1.39
CA SER A 23 7.46 15.48 0.23
C SER A 23 6.64 15.79 -1.02
N ASP A 24 5.34 15.45 -1.06
CA ASP A 24 4.44 15.74 -2.16
C ASP A 24 3.19 16.47 -1.63
N PRO A 25 2.97 17.76 -1.97
CA PRO A 25 1.84 18.53 -1.48
C PRO A 25 0.47 17.89 -1.74
N ALA A 26 0.30 17.18 -2.87
CA ALA A 26 -0.95 16.51 -3.19
C ALA A 26 -1.16 15.28 -2.30
N LEU A 27 -0.09 14.55 -1.97
CA LEU A 27 -0.17 13.44 -1.00
C LEU A 27 -0.37 13.98 0.42
N GLY A 28 0.30 15.08 0.79
CA GLY A 28 0.14 15.77 2.07
C GLY A 28 -1.31 16.22 2.31
N GLU A 29 -1.95 16.86 1.31
CA GLU A 29 -3.36 17.25 1.40
C GLU A 29 -4.29 16.03 1.46
N ARG A 30 -3.98 14.96 0.70
CA ARG A 30 -4.83 13.77 0.61
C ARG A 30 -4.76 12.87 1.84
N TYR A 31 -3.58 12.70 2.41
CA TYR A 31 -3.33 11.71 3.46
C TYR A 31 -2.85 12.34 4.76
N GLY A 32 -2.01 13.37 4.73
CA GLY A 32 -1.48 14.04 5.93
C GLY A 32 -1.00 13.05 6.99
N GLU A 33 -1.47 13.22 8.23
CA GLU A 33 -1.12 12.33 9.35
C GLU A 33 -1.77 10.93 9.28
N HIS A 34 -2.64 10.67 8.31
CA HIS A 34 -3.31 9.37 8.16
C HIS A 34 -2.43 8.30 7.51
N VAL A 35 -1.14 8.32 7.78
CA VAL A 35 -0.13 7.37 7.29
C VAL A 35 0.18 6.27 8.32
N PRO A 36 0.69 5.09 7.90
CA PRO A 36 0.90 4.66 6.52
C PRO A 36 -0.40 4.30 5.79
N VAL A 37 -0.46 4.64 4.49
CA VAL A 37 -1.53 4.21 3.56
C VAL A 37 -0.92 3.33 2.48
N LEU A 38 -1.56 2.20 2.18
CA LEU A 38 -1.20 1.37 1.04
C LEU A 38 -2.20 1.58 -0.08
N VAL A 39 -1.69 1.93 -1.26
CA VAL A 39 -2.50 2.16 -2.46
C VAL A 39 -1.99 1.39 -3.66
N HIS A 40 -2.89 1.13 -4.62
CA HIS A 40 -2.55 0.76 -5.98
C HIS A 40 -3.23 1.75 -6.94
N GLY A 41 -2.46 2.67 -7.51
CA GLY A 41 -3.01 3.85 -8.17
C GLY A 41 -3.82 4.69 -7.19
N GLU A 42 -5.07 5.00 -7.52
CA GLU A 42 -5.97 5.75 -6.63
C GLU A 42 -6.72 4.88 -5.61
N ARG A 43 -6.60 3.54 -5.72
CA ARG A 43 -7.30 2.61 -4.84
C ARG A 43 -6.53 2.41 -3.54
N GLU A 44 -7.10 2.87 -2.44
CA GLU A 44 -6.65 2.50 -1.10
C GLU A 44 -6.97 1.03 -0.80
N LEU A 45 -5.97 0.29 -0.34
CA LEU A 45 -6.10 -1.12 0.05
C LEU A 45 -6.24 -1.27 1.56
N CYS A 46 -5.45 -0.51 2.32
CA CYS A 46 -5.51 -0.46 3.78
C CYS A 46 -4.76 0.76 4.33
N ARG A 47 -5.05 1.12 5.58
CA ARG A 47 -4.48 2.26 6.29
C ARG A 47 -4.13 1.88 7.73
N PHE A 48 -3.05 2.46 8.26
CA PHE A 48 -2.48 2.23 9.59
C PHE A 48 -1.95 0.82 9.83
N VAL A 49 -2.78 -0.20 9.57
CA VAL A 49 -2.46 -1.61 9.72
C VAL A 49 -2.57 -2.28 8.35
N LEU A 50 -1.66 -3.21 8.07
CA LEU A 50 -1.75 -4.03 6.86
C LEU A 50 -2.96 -4.96 7.00
N ASP A 51 -3.80 -5.02 5.96
CA ASP A 51 -4.78 -6.09 5.77
C ASP A 51 -4.26 -7.05 4.69
N PRO A 52 -3.65 -8.19 5.08
CA PRO A 52 -3.11 -9.14 4.10
C PRO A 52 -4.21 -9.77 3.24
N GLY A 53 -5.44 -9.89 3.74
CA GLY A 53 -6.57 -10.46 3.03
C GLY A 53 -7.02 -9.53 1.89
N ALA A 54 -7.21 -8.24 2.19
CA ALA A 54 -7.57 -7.24 1.19
C ALA A 54 -6.50 -7.07 0.10
N VAL A 55 -5.22 -7.11 0.49
CA VAL A 55 -4.11 -7.03 -0.46
C VAL A 55 -4.03 -8.29 -1.32
N THR A 56 -4.13 -9.49 -0.72
CA THR A 56 -4.13 -10.77 -1.45
C THR A 56 -5.27 -10.81 -2.46
N ALA A 57 -6.50 -10.52 -2.04
CA ALA A 57 -7.67 -10.50 -2.91
C ALA A 57 -7.57 -9.44 -4.04
N HIS A 58 -6.79 -8.37 -3.85
CA HIS A 58 -6.49 -7.42 -4.92
C HIS A 58 -5.46 -7.98 -5.90
N LEU A 59 -4.37 -8.56 -5.40
CA LEU A 59 -3.29 -9.13 -6.22
C LEU A 59 -3.78 -10.31 -7.06
N GLU A 60 -4.69 -11.14 -6.54
CA GLU A 60 -5.29 -12.27 -7.27
C GLU A 60 -6.05 -11.86 -8.54
N LYS A 61 -6.43 -10.59 -8.68
CA LYS A 61 -7.08 -10.07 -9.90
C LYS A 61 -6.12 -9.89 -11.08
N PHE A 62 -4.82 -10.03 -10.85
CA PHE A 62 -3.76 -9.86 -11.84
C PHE A 62 -3.04 -11.18 -12.16
N LEU A 63 -3.58 -12.31 -11.69
CA LEU A 63 -3.13 -13.65 -12.02
C LEU A 63 -3.76 -14.17 -13.32
#